data_AF-A0A9E0RRI0-F1
#
_entry.id   AF-A0A9E0RRI0-F1
#
_cell.length_a   1.000
_cell.length_b   1.000
_cell.length_c   1.000
_cell.angle_alpha   90.00
_cell.angle_beta   90.00
_cell.angle_gamma   90.00
#
_symmetry.space_group_name_H-M   'P 1'
#
loop_
_entity.id
_entity.type
_entity.pdbx_description
1 polymer ?
#
loop_
_entity_poly.entity_id
_entity_poly.type
_entity_poly.pdbx_seq_one_letter_code
_entity_poly.pdbx_strand_id
1 'polypeptide(L)'
;HMSVLSSGNLALELAFAKARIRGLAVIKIRHCRQRQLIMGYLARLASRGMNVTAFWRHSQSPITEQVVGFRAGSAVPSIRVYELADIPEDDVPNDGVTILMANHVDLLPTIRSEDEYKLLARHDESDLLAAKQQALEEGLTVDPEIWQQLKSFAAKTLVEASEQSRSGAGPAE
;
A
#
# COMPACT_ATOMS: atom_id res chain seq x y z
N HIS A 1 -19.62 -1.66 -0.16
CA HIS A 1 -18.22 -1.32 0.17
C HIS A 1 -17.30 -1.76 -0.95
N MET A 2 -16.52 -0.85 -1.55
CA MET A 2 -15.66 -1.13 -2.70
C MET A 2 -14.20 -1.29 -2.27
N SER A 3 -13.51 -2.29 -2.82
CA SER A 3 -12.07 -2.44 -2.63
C SER A 3 -11.32 -1.36 -3.42
N VAL A 4 -10.09 -1.01 -3.04
CA VAL A 4 -9.25 -0.10 -3.84
C VAL A 4 -9.05 -0.65 -5.27
N LEU A 5 -9.17 -1.97 -5.43
CA LEU A 5 -9.06 -2.66 -6.70
C LEU A 5 -10.22 -2.36 -7.67
N SER A 6 -11.42 -2.02 -7.18
CA SER A 6 -12.57 -1.79 -8.07
C SER A 6 -12.65 -0.36 -8.63
N SER A 7 -12.05 0.61 -7.95
CA SER A 7 -12.26 2.04 -8.29
C SER A 7 -11.01 2.92 -8.16
N GLY A 8 -9.94 2.42 -7.55
CA GLY A 8 -8.72 3.19 -7.31
C GLY A 8 -7.91 3.47 -8.56
N ASN A 9 -7.95 2.58 -9.57
CA ASN A 9 -7.10 2.69 -10.76
C ASN A 9 -7.37 3.97 -11.57
N LEU A 10 -8.63 4.27 -11.91
CA LEU A 10 -8.96 5.45 -12.71
C LEU A 10 -8.58 6.75 -11.98
N ALA A 11 -8.82 6.78 -10.67
CA ALA A 11 -8.49 7.90 -9.81
C ALA A 11 -6.97 8.16 -9.76
N LEU A 12 -6.18 7.07 -9.69
CA LEU A 12 -4.72 7.10 -9.73
C LEU A 12 -4.18 7.52 -11.10
N GLU A 13 -4.72 7.02 -12.21
CA GLU A 13 -4.30 7.45 -13.56
C GLU A 13 -4.62 8.92 -13.84
N LEU A 14 -5.77 9.41 -13.36
CA LEU A 14 -6.09 10.84 -13.44
C LEU A 14 -5.09 11.69 -12.65
N ALA A 15 -4.76 11.27 -11.42
CA ALA A 15 -3.75 11.93 -10.61
C ALA A 15 -2.37 11.91 -11.28
N PHE A 16 -1.99 10.77 -11.88
CA PHE A 16 -0.75 10.63 -12.63
C PHE A 16 -0.69 11.59 -13.81
N ALA A 17 -1.75 11.66 -14.63
CA ALA A 17 -1.83 12.58 -15.76
C ALA A 17 -1.77 14.05 -15.30
N LYS A 18 -2.45 14.39 -14.20
CA LYS A 18 -2.39 15.73 -13.61
C LYS A 18 -0.99 16.07 -13.12
N ALA A 19 -0.33 15.18 -12.38
CA ALA A 19 1.02 15.37 -11.86
C ALA A 19 2.04 15.53 -13.00
N ARG A 20 1.90 14.72 -14.06
CA ARG A 20 2.73 14.81 -15.28
C ARG A 20 2.70 16.21 -15.90
N ILE A 21 1.52 16.83 -15.97
CA ILE A 21 1.34 18.15 -16.62
C ILE A 21 1.63 19.31 -15.65
N ARG A 22 1.27 19.17 -14.38
CA ARG A 22 1.27 20.27 -13.39
C ARG A 22 2.37 20.15 -12.32
N GLY A 23 3.18 19.12 -12.37
CA GLY A 23 4.27 18.85 -11.43
C GLY A 23 3.86 18.15 -10.13
N LEU A 24 2.58 18.25 -9.73
CA LEU A 24 2.05 17.69 -8.49
C LEU A 24 0.57 17.28 -8.63
N ALA A 25 0.20 16.16 -8.02
CA ALA A 25 -1.20 15.81 -7.74
C ALA A 25 -1.34 15.20 -6.35
N VAL A 26 -2.45 15.50 -5.69
CA VAL A 26 -2.84 14.89 -4.42
C VAL A 26 -4.24 14.32 -4.58
N ILE A 27 -4.44 13.09 -4.12
CA ILE A 27 -5.72 12.42 -4.13
C ILE A 27 -5.99 11.73 -2.80
N LYS A 28 -7.22 11.82 -2.31
CA LYS A 28 -7.69 11.08 -1.14
C LYS A 28 -8.82 10.15 -1.55
N ILE A 29 -8.59 8.85 -1.40
CA ILE A 29 -9.62 7.82 -1.61
C ILE A 29 -10.21 7.50 -0.22
N ARG A 30 -11.51 7.78 -0.03
CA ARG A 30 -12.24 7.51 1.22
C ARG A 30 -12.85 6.10 1.21
N HIS A 31 -13.20 5.56 2.38
CA HIS A 31 -13.88 4.26 2.52
C HIS A 31 -13.12 3.07 1.91
N CYS A 32 -11.80 3.09 2.03
CA CYS A 32 -10.89 2.12 1.43
C CYS A 32 -10.37 1.16 2.50
N ARG A 33 -10.95 -0.04 2.64
CA ARG A 33 -10.59 -0.99 3.72
C ARG A 33 -9.24 -1.68 3.51
N GLN A 34 -8.91 -2.05 2.27
CA GLN A 34 -7.72 -2.85 1.93
C GLN A 34 -6.63 -1.98 1.28
N ARG A 35 -6.16 -0.96 2.02
CA ARG A 35 -5.27 0.10 1.52
C ARG A 35 -3.94 -0.45 1.00
N GLN A 36 -3.41 -1.49 1.64
CA GLN A 36 -2.20 -2.19 1.21
C GLN A 36 -2.25 -2.69 -0.24
N LEU A 37 -3.42 -3.02 -0.77
CA LEU A 37 -3.55 -3.52 -2.14
C LEU A 37 -3.25 -2.45 -3.20
N ILE A 38 -3.18 -1.18 -2.82
CA ILE A 38 -2.80 -0.09 -3.73
C ILE A 38 -1.32 -0.16 -4.12
N MET A 39 -0.47 -0.82 -3.31
CA MET A 39 0.98 -0.87 -3.47
C MET A 39 1.42 -1.29 -4.88
N GLY A 40 0.75 -2.29 -5.45
CA GLY A 40 1.05 -2.75 -6.81
C GLY A 40 0.77 -1.70 -7.89
N TYR A 41 -0.25 -0.85 -7.70
CA TYR A 41 -0.52 0.28 -8.59
C TYR A 41 0.52 1.39 -8.41
N LEU A 42 0.86 1.73 -7.17
CA LEU A 42 1.88 2.76 -6.89
C LEU A 42 3.23 2.38 -7.49
N ALA A 43 3.65 1.11 -7.34
CA ALA A 43 4.88 0.58 -7.95
C ALA A 43 4.87 0.72 -9.49
N ARG A 44 3.72 0.50 -10.13
CA ARG A 44 3.56 0.65 -11.58
C ARG A 44 3.65 2.10 -12.03
N LEU A 45 3.08 3.03 -11.27
CA LEU A 45 3.20 4.46 -11.54
C LEU A 45 4.64 4.94 -11.35
N ALA A 46 5.31 4.46 -10.30
CA ALA A 46 6.70 4.76 -10.04
C ALA A 46 7.62 4.25 -11.14
N SER A 47 7.40 3.03 -11.62
CA SER A 47 8.09 2.45 -12.78
C SER A 47 7.91 3.28 -14.06
N ARG A 48 6.84 4.10 -14.15
CA ARG A 48 6.60 5.05 -15.25
C ARG A 48 7.22 6.43 -15.02
N GLY A 49 8.15 6.54 -14.07
CA GLY A 49 8.94 7.75 -13.81
C GLY A 49 8.26 8.78 -12.91
N MET A 50 7.36 8.35 -12.01
CA MET A 50 6.68 9.25 -11.07
C MET A 50 7.18 9.03 -9.64
N ASN A 51 7.43 10.09 -8.88
CA ASN A 51 7.59 9.97 -7.43
C ASN A 51 6.22 9.86 -6.80
N VAL A 52 6.02 8.86 -5.94
CA VAL A 52 4.72 8.57 -5.35
C VAL A 52 4.86 8.36 -3.85
N THR A 53 4.13 9.12 -3.05
CA THR A 53 4.04 8.89 -1.59
C THR A 53 2.59 8.67 -1.22
N ALA A 54 2.31 7.57 -0.52
CA ALA A 54 1.00 7.27 0.02
C ALA A 54 1.06 7.10 1.53
N PHE A 55 0.02 7.52 2.22
CA PHE A 55 -0.12 7.27 3.65
C PHE A 55 -1.56 7.00 4.05
N TRP A 56 -1.72 6.20 5.10
CA TRP A 56 -3.00 5.86 5.69
C TRP A 56 -2.84 5.42 7.13
N ARG A 57 -3.95 5.45 7.88
CA ARG A 57 -3.99 4.94 9.25
C ARG A 57 -4.64 3.57 9.32
N HIS A 58 -4.21 2.78 10.29
CA HIS A 58 -4.90 1.58 10.74
C HIS A 58 -5.53 1.88 12.10
N SER A 59 -6.86 1.79 12.17
CA SER A 59 -7.66 2.05 13.37
C SER A 59 -7.65 0.90 14.37
N GLN A 60 -6.58 0.10 14.38
CA GLN A 60 -6.33 -0.90 15.42
C GLN A 60 -5.73 -0.22 16.65
N SER A 61 -5.67 -0.92 17.79
CA SER A 61 -4.96 -0.43 18.97
C SER A 61 -3.60 -1.14 19.07
N PRO A 62 -2.46 -0.41 19.09
CA PRO A 62 -2.36 1.04 18.96
C PRO A 62 -2.65 1.54 17.54
N ILE A 63 -3.08 2.80 17.42
CA ILE A 63 -3.29 3.43 16.11
C ILE A 63 -1.93 3.56 15.43
N THR A 64 -1.88 3.12 14.18
CA THR A 64 -0.67 3.25 13.38
C THR A 64 -0.91 4.05 12.11
N GLU A 65 0.07 4.83 11.69
CA GLU A 65 0.14 5.45 10.38
C GLU A 65 1.26 4.79 9.58
N GLN A 66 0.92 4.32 8.39
CA GLN A 66 1.90 3.80 7.46
C GLN A 66 2.12 4.80 6.35
N VAL A 67 3.39 5.10 6.09
CA VAL A 67 3.83 5.94 4.99
C VAL A 67 4.67 5.09 4.05
N VAL A 68 4.33 5.15 2.77
CA VAL A 68 5.03 4.44 1.71
C VAL A 68 5.48 5.44 0.66
N GLY A 69 6.76 5.43 0.33
CA GLY A 69 7.34 6.23 -0.73
C GLY A 69 7.91 5.37 -1.84
N PHE A 70 7.71 5.77 -3.10
CA PHE A 70 8.36 5.22 -4.28
C PHE A 70 9.10 6.33 -5.00
N ARG A 71 10.36 6.06 -5.38
CA ARG A 71 11.12 6.92 -6.27
C ARG A 71 10.75 6.61 -7.73
N ALA A 72 10.71 7.64 -8.56
CA ALA A 72 10.60 7.52 -10.00
C ALA A 72 11.63 6.52 -10.55
N GLY A 73 11.15 5.56 -11.34
CA GLY A 73 11.96 4.48 -11.93
C GLY A 73 12.13 3.25 -11.03
N SER A 74 11.70 3.28 -9.77
CA SER A 74 11.78 2.13 -8.86
C SER A 74 10.42 1.53 -8.56
N ALA A 75 10.31 0.22 -8.68
CA ALA A 75 9.13 -0.54 -8.26
C ALA A 75 9.19 -0.96 -6.78
N VAL A 76 10.28 -0.62 -6.07
CA VAL A 76 10.48 -0.99 -4.66
C VAL A 76 10.22 0.24 -3.78
N PRO A 77 9.36 0.10 -2.75
CA PRO A 77 9.06 1.22 -1.87
C PRO A 77 10.15 1.44 -0.82
N SER A 78 10.07 2.57 -0.13
CA SER A 78 10.45 2.70 1.29
C SER A 78 9.17 2.72 2.13
N ILE A 79 9.20 2.10 3.30
CA ILE A 79 8.05 1.96 4.20
C ILE A 79 8.44 2.42 5.59
N ARG A 80 7.58 3.24 6.20
CA ARG A 80 7.69 3.63 7.60
C ARG A 80 6.34 3.44 8.28
N VAL A 81 6.36 2.92 9.51
CA VAL A 81 5.17 2.71 10.34
C VAL A 81 5.37 3.43 11.65
N TYR A 82 4.40 4.26 12.03
CA TYR A 82 4.41 5.07 13.23
C TYR A 82 3.23 4.70 14.13
N GLU A 83 3.46 4.62 15.42
CA GLU A 83 2.43 4.63 16.47
C GLU A 83 2.09 6.09 16.78
N LEU A 84 0.79 6.39 16.87
CA LEU A 84 0.28 7.72 17.15
C LEU A 84 -0.18 7.79 18.61
N ALA A 85 0.23 8.85 19.32
CA ALA A 85 -0.12 9.08 20.72
C ALA A 85 -1.61 9.37 20.92
N ASP A 86 -2.22 10.15 20.02
CA ASP A 86 -3.61 10.58 20.12
C ASP A 86 -4.49 10.05 18.98
N ILE A 87 -5.72 9.67 19.36
CA ILE A 87 -6.84 9.57 18.44
C ILE A 87 -7.22 11.02 18.13
N PRO A 88 -7.24 11.48 16.86
CA PRO A 88 -7.79 12.79 16.55
C PRO A 88 -9.18 12.89 17.17
N GLU A 89 -9.47 13.98 17.90
CA GLU A 89 -10.86 14.36 18.14
C GLU A 89 -11.47 14.60 16.76
N ASP A 90 -12.24 13.65 16.23
CA ASP A 90 -13.24 13.90 15.20
C ASP A 90 -14.05 12.64 14.87
N ASP A 91 -15.37 12.81 14.79
CA ASP A 91 -16.42 11.89 14.35
C ASP A 91 -16.26 11.37 12.90
N VAL A 92 -15.08 11.52 12.29
CA VAL A 92 -14.81 11.18 10.90
C VAL A 92 -13.95 9.91 10.82
N PRO A 93 -14.48 8.80 10.29
CA PRO A 93 -13.71 7.58 10.07
C PRO A 93 -12.47 7.87 9.20
N ASN A 94 -11.26 7.69 9.74
CA ASN A 94 -10.03 7.80 8.97
C ASN A 94 -9.76 6.49 8.20
N ASP A 95 -10.70 6.13 7.33
CA ASP A 95 -10.71 4.88 6.59
C ASP A 95 -10.17 5.02 5.15
N GLY A 96 -9.51 6.13 4.85
CA GLY A 96 -9.01 6.45 3.51
C GLY A 96 -7.50 6.26 3.33
N VAL A 97 -7.06 6.45 2.08
CA VAL A 97 -5.65 6.56 1.71
C VAL A 97 -5.43 7.89 1.00
N THR A 98 -4.36 8.58 1.36
CA THR A 98 -3.91 9.80 0.67
C THR A 98 -2.70 9.42 -0.18
N ILE A 99 -2.71 9.81 -1.45
CA ILE A 99 -1.59 9.62 -2.38
C ILE A 99 -1.17 10.99 -2.92
N LEU A 100 0.13 11.21 -2.94
CA LEU A 100 0.81 12.35 -3.54
C LEU A 100 1.67 11.85 -4.67
N MET A 101 1.65 12.55 -5.81
CA MET A 101 2.44 12.24 -6.98
C MET A 101 3.18 13.49 -7.44
N ALA A 102 4.47 13.38 -7.70
CA ALA A 102 5.31 14.50 -8.12
C ALA A 102 6.32 14.10 -9.19
N ASN A 103 6.59 15.02 -10.12
CA ASN A 103 7.56 14.77 -11.21
C ASN A 103 9.01 15.05 -10.80
N HIS A 104 9.24 16.11 -10.02
CA HIS A 104 10.57 16.71 -9.87
C HIS A 104 11.06 16.79 -8.43
N VAL A 105 10.25 16.32 -7.47
CA VAL A 105 10.59 16.36 -6.05
C VAL A 105 10.36 15.00 -5.42
N ASP A 106 11.31 14.59 -4.58
CA ASP A 106 11.16 13.43 -3.73
C ASP A 106 10.38 13.86 -2.49
N LEU A 107 9.21 13.24 -2.29
CA LEU A 107 8.39 13.48 -1.11
C LEU A 107 8.87 12.58 0.02
N LEU A 108 9.90 13.06 0.73
CA LEU A 108 10.40 12.38 1.91
C LEU A 108 9.36 12.45 3.03
N PRO A 109 9.05 11.33 3.70
CA PRO A 109 8.25 11.37 4.92
C PRO A 109 9.04 12.14 5.98
N THR A 110 8.60 13.33 6.34
CA THR A 110 9.19 14.11 7.44
C THR A 110 8.13 14.28 8.52
N ILE A 111 8.46 13.84 9.73
CA ILE A 111 7.61 14.02 10.91
C ILE A 111 7.91 15.38 11.55
N ARG A 112 6.86 16.05 12.03
CA ARG A 112 6.95 17.39 12.62
C ARG A 112 7.05 17.41 14.15
N SER A 113 6.90 16.27 14.82
CA SER A 113 6.93 16.12 16.28
C SER A 113 7.34 14.69 16.67
N GLU A 114 8.50 14.50 17.31
CA GLU A 114 8.92 13.18 17.82
C GLU A 114 8.04 12.70 18.99
N ASP A 115 7.41 13.65 19.70
CA ASP A 115 6.55 13.37 20.86
C ASP A 115 5.19 12.77 20.49
N GLU A 116 4.70 12.96 19.25
CA GLU A 116 3.39 12.48 18.79
C GLU A 116 3.46 11.19 17.97
N TYR A 117 4.64 10.87 17.41
CA TYR A 117 4.84 9.77 16.46
C TYR A 117 6.03 8.91 16.85
N LYS A 118 5.77 7.71 17.36
CA LYS A 118 6.81 6.72 17.67
C LYS A 118 7.05 5.79 16.48
N LEU A 119 8.28 5.76 15.94
CA LEU A 119 8.65 4.87 14.84
C LEU A 119 8.60 3.40 15.31
N LEU A 120 7.73 2.60 14.71
CA LEU A 120 7.61 1.17 14.96
C LEU A 120 8.43 0.33 13.98
N ALA A 121 8.45 0.73 12.71
CA ALA A 121 9.14 0.00 11.66
C ALA A 121 9.66 0.95 10.57
N ARG A 122 10.84 0.62 10.05
CA ARG A 122 11.47 1.28 8.91
C ARG A 122 12.03 0.22 7.98
N HIS A 123 11.65 0.32 6.70
CA HIS A 123 12.19 -0.49 5.64
C HIS A 123 12.63 0.46 4.53
N ASP A 124 13.94 0.60 4.34
CA ASP A 124 14.47 1.40 3.26
C ASP A 124 14.45 0.59 1.95
N GLU A 125 14.47 1.30 0.82
CA GLU A 125 14.44 0.70 -0.51
C GLU A 125 15.59 -0.30 -0.72
N SER A 126 16.78 0.03 -0.21
CA SER A 126 17.98 -0.83 -0.29
C SER A 126 17.78 -2.16 0.44
N ASP A 127 17.16 -2.13 1.61
CA ASP A 127 16.99 -3.32 2.45
C ASP A 127 15.99 -4.29 1.80
N LEU A 128 14.92 -3.73 1.23
CA LEU A 128 13.92 -4.51 0.50
C LEU A 128 14.47 -5.07 -0.82
N LEU A 129 15.35 -4.33 -1.51
CA LEU A 129 16.04 -4.83 -2.70
C LEU A 129 16.98 -5.99 -2.35
N ALA A 130 17.77 -5.85 -1.27
CA ALA A 130 18.67 -6.90 -0.80
C ALA A 130 17.89 -8.16 -0.39
N ALA A 131 16.83 -8.00 0.40
CA ALA A 131 15.97 -9.10 0.82
C ALA A 131 15.31 -9.82 -0.38
N LYS A 132 14.88 -9.07 -1.40
CA LYS A 132 14.34 -9.64 -2.65
C LYS A 132 15.41 -10.47 -3.37
N GLN A 133 16.63 -9.95 -3.51
CA GLN A 133 17.70 -10.65 -4.22
C GLN A 133 18.06 -11.96 -3.50
N GLN A 134 18.24 -11.88 -2.18
CA GLN A 134 18.52 -13.05 -1.36
C GLN A 134 17.41 -14.11 -1.49
N ALA A 135 16.14 -13.69 -1.43
CA ALA A 135 15.00 -14.59 -1.58
C ALA A 135 14.93 -15.29 -2.96
N LEU A 136 15.43 -14.62 -4.01
CA LEU A 136 15.50 -15.22 -5.36
C LEU A 136 16.64 -16.24 -5.47
N GLU A 137 17.74 -16.03 -4.74
CA GLU A 137 18.93 -16.88 -4.78
C GLU A 137 18.82 -18.09 -3.84
N GLU A 138 18.36 -17.86 -2.61
CA GLU A 138 18.34 -18.85 -1.53
C GLU A 138 16.94 -19.44 -1.27
N GLY A 139 15.91 -18.85 -1.87
CA GLY A 139 14.51 -19.16 -1.57
C GLY A 139 14.00 -18.45 -0.31
N LEU A 140 12.75 -18.73 0.05
CA LEU A 140 12.09 -18.18 1.24
C LEU A 140 11.89 -19.28 2.29
N THR A 141 12.50 -19.12 3.46
CA THR A 141 12.19 -19.96 4.62
C THR A 141 10.91 -19.46 5.27
N VAL A 142 9.90 -20.32 5.32
CA VAL A 142 8.63 -20.02 6.00
C VAL A 142 8.52 -20.92 7.22
N ASP A 143 8.24 -20.33 8.37
CA ASP A 143 7.97 -21.07 9.60
C ASP A 143 6.84 -22.10 9.36
N PRO A 144 7.04 -23.39 9.70
CA PRO A 144 6.04 -24.42 9.51
C PRO A 144 4.68 -24.09 10.14
N GLU A 145 4.65 -23.44 11.30
CA GLU A 145 3.41 -23.03 11.96
C GLU A 145 2.68 -21.96 11.16
N ILE A 146 3.39 -20.93 10.69
CA ILE A 146 2.83 -19.90 9.80
C ILE A 146 2.31 -20.53 8.51
N TRP A 147 3.06 -21.48 7.94
CA TRP A 147 2.65 -22.18 6.73
C TRP A 147 1.35 -22.97 6.92
N GLN A 148 1.19 -23.63 8.06
CA GLN A 148 -0.06 -24.34 8.39
C GLN A 148 -1.22 -23.37 8.60
N GLN A 149 -1.00 -22.24 9.27
CA GLN A 149 -2.02 -21.20 9.42
C GLN A 149 -2.46 -20.66 8.05
N LEU A 150 -1.52 -20.35 7.16
CA LEU A 150 -1.81 -19.93 5.77
C LEU A 150 -2.66 -20.96 5.03
N LYS A 151 -2.30 -22.25 5.11
CA LYS A 151 -3.10 -23.33 4.52
C LYS A 151 -4.53 -23.37 5.08
N SER A 152 -4.71 -23.18 6.38
CA SER A 152 -6.03 -23.17 6.99
C SER A 152 -6.91 -22.01 6.50
N PHE A 153 -6.32 -20.83 6.27
CA PHE A 153 -7.03 -19.68 5.70
C PHE A 153 -7.33 -19.86 4.22
N ALA A 154 -6.39 -20.42 3.46
CA ALA A 154 -6.57 -20.74 2.05
C ALA A 154 -7.73 -21.73 1.86
N ALA A 155 -7.83 -22.77 2.68
CA ALA A 155 -8.93 -23.74 2.63
C ALA A 155 -10.32 -23.11 2.86
N LYS A 156 -10.40 -21.97 3.57
CA LYS A 156 -11.66 -21.23 3.80
C LYS A 156 -12.04 -20.29 2.65
N THR A 157 -11.09 -19.97 1.77
CA THR A 157 -11.27 -18.99 0.67
C THR A 157 -11.28 -19.67 -0.70
N LEU A 158 -10.61 -20.82 -0.83
CA LEU A 158 -10.62 -21.64 -2.03
C LEU A 158 -11.98 -22.35 -2.12
N VAL A 159 -12.89 -21.78 -2.91
CA VAL A 159 -14.03 -22.50 -3.45
C VAL A 159 -13.47 -23.72 -4.19
N GLU A 160 -14.05 -24.90 -3.99
CA GLU A 160 -13.69 -26.09 -4.76
C GLU A 160 -13.67 -25.73 -6.26
N ALA A 161 -12.60 -26.14 -6.94
CA ALA A 161 -12.48 -26.00 -8.38
C ALA A 161 -13.47 -26.96 -9.07
N SER A 162 -14.77 -26.66 -9.00
CA SER A 162 -15.78 -27.30 -9.84
C SER A 162 -15.65 -26.76 -11.28
N GLU A 163 -16.11 -27.51 -12.27
CA GLU A 163 -16.08 -27.06 -13.68
C GLU A 163 -16.80 -25.71 -13.89
N GLN A 164 -17.70 -25.32 -12.98
CA GLN A 164 -18.35 -24.02 -12.96
C GLN A 164 -17.40 -22.86 -12.64
N SER A 165 -16.41 -23.06 -11.75
CA SER A 165 -15.40 -22.05 -11.39
C SER A 165 -14.45 -21.70 -12.54
N ARG A 166 -14.34 -22.57 -13.56
CA ARG A 166 -13.54 -22.34 -14.78
C ARG A 166 -14.26 -21.51 -15.86
N SER A 167 -15.58 -21.33 -15.74
CA SER A 167 -16.39 -20.74 -16.81
C SER A 167 -16.49 -19.21 -16.78
N GLY A 168 -15.96 -18.54 -15.76
CA GLY A 168 -15.90 -17.08 -15.74
C GLY A 168 -15.66 -16.51 -14.36
N ALA A 169 -14.42 -16.12 -14.07
CA ALA A 169 -14.11 -15.20 -12.97
C ALA A 169 -14.31 -13.74 -13.42
N GLY A 170 -15.45 -13.46 -14.05
CA GLY A 170 -15.94 -12.11 -14.34
C GLY A 170 -17.30 -11.93 -13.68
N PRO A 171 -17.62 -10.74 -13.13
CA PRO A 171 -18.95 -10.50 -12.59
C PRO A 171 -20.00 -10.68 -13.70
N ALA A 172 -21.04 -11.45 -13.41
CA ALA A 172 -22.27 -11.42 -14.19
C ALA A 172 -23.05 -10.16 -13.76
N GLU A 173 -23.30 -9.28 -14.74
CA GLU A 173 -24.11 -8.04 -14.75
C GLU A 173 -24.08 -7.12 -13.52
#